data_AF-A0A0M6YA91-F1
#
_entry.id   AF-A0A0M6YA91-F1
#
_cell.length_a   1.000
_cell.length_b   1.000
_cell.length_c   1.000
_cell.angle_alpha   90.00
_cell.angle_beta   90.00
_cell.angle_gamma   90.00
#
_symmetry.space_group_name_H-M   'P 1'
#
loop_
_entity.id
_entity.type
_entity.pdbx_description
1 polymer ?
#
loop_
_entity_poly.entity_id
_entity_poly.type
_entity_poly.pdbx_seq_one_letter_code
_entity_poly.pdbx_strand_id
1 'polypeptide(L)'
;MTDRNAYKVEQIVKMTAEAEEMIEAGFASKAAQKRALENLNRAYGYIHDLHHDGLCKNAPHNGAEQWTQEMHQERGEFFAANETPFDLHQVREKKHAAIFGDFWQQVSDLMNLRDLAKATPINAPVKDEAKAKEEEIRASVVMTLEERKERFLHNLDVARMFNGLPVTVTAHYVTNEYGTTFVRHFFYFNGKLTRLAEIIAIAGILKDEREGKA
;
A
#
# COMPACT_ATOMS: atom_id res chain seq x y z
N MET A 1 -9.36 -9.83 -33.14
CA MET A 1 -8.71 -10.32 -31.90
C MET A 1 -7.31 -9.75 -31.90
N THR A 2 -7.05 -8.70 -31.11
CA THR A 2 -5.70 -8.17 -30.89
C THR A 2 -4.81 -9.32 -30.42
N ASP A 3 -3.63 -9.47 -31.02
CA ASP A 3 -2.68 -10.52 -30.66
C ASP A 3 -2.43 -10.49 -29.14
N ARG A 4 -2.73 -11.60 -28.45
CA ARG A 4 -2.61 -11.73 -26.99
C ARG A 4 -1.19 -11.36 -26.53
N ASN A 5 -0.17 -11.65 -27.33
CA ASN A 5 1.21 -11.27 -27.00
C ASN A 5 1.46 -9.78 -27.18
N ALA A 6 0.91 -9.16 -28.24
CA ALA A 6 1.01 -7.72 -28.43
C ALA A 6 0.36 -6.94 -27.28
N TYR A 7 -0.80 -7.40 -26.79
CA TYR A 7 -1.43 -6.83 -25.60
C TYR A 7 -0.53 -6.90 -24.36
N LYS A 8 0.11 -8.04 -24.10
CA LYS A 8 1.03 -8.19 -22.97
C LYS A 8 2.21 -7.22 -23.08
N VAL A 9 2.80 -7.08 -24.27
CA VAL A 9 3.89 -6.13 -24.53
C VAL A 9 3.45 -4.70 -24.25
N GLU A 10 2.26 -4.30 -24.71
CA GLU A 10 1.69 -2.99 -24.41
C GLU A 10 1.51 -2.76 -22.90
N GLN A 11 1.01 -3.78 -22.17
CA GLN A 11 0.86 -3.68 -20.72
C GLN A 11 2.22 -3.58 -19.99
N ILE A 12 3.25 -4.29 -20.45
CA ILE A 12 4.61 -4.17 -19.88
C ILE A 12 5.10 -2.74 -19.99
N VAL A 13 5.03 -2.14 -21.18
CA VAL A 13 5.46 -0.76 -21.42
C VAL A 13 4.67 0.21 -20.55
N LYS A 14 3.35 0.10 -20.56
CA LYS A 14 2.46 0.96 -19.78
C LYS A 14 2.77 0.91 -18.28
N MET A 15 2.81 -0.28 -17.69
CA MET A 15 3.00 -0.45 -16.24
C MET A 15 4.40 -0.01 -15.80
N THR A 16 5.41 -0.21 -16.65
CA THR A 16 6.78 0.24 -16.39
C THR A 16 6.84 1.77 -16.40
N ALA A 17 6.29 2.42 -17.43
CA ALA A 17 6.23 3.87 -17.52
C ALA A 17 5.45 4.51 -16.35
N GLU A 18 4.28 3.97 -16.00
CA GLU A 18 3.52 4.45 -14.84
C GLU A 18 4.31 4.32 -13.52
N ALA A 19 5.09 3.24 -13.36
CA ALA A 19 5.93 3.07 -12.18
C ALA A 19 7.09 4.08 -12.17
N GLU A 20 7.74 4.32 -13.31
CA GLU A 20 8.79 5.32 -13.47
C GLU A 20 8.29 6.72 -13.13
N GLU A 21 7.17 7.14 -13.72
CA GLU A 21 6.54 8.44 -13.43
C GLU A 21 6.25 8.62 -11.93
N MET A 22 5.75 7.57 -11.26
CA MET A 22 5.49 7.60 -9.82
C MET A 22 6.77 7.71 -8.98
N ILE A 23 7.85 7.06 -9.42
CA ILE A 23 9.14 7.12 -8.75
C ILE A 23 9.77 8.51 -8.91
N GLU A 24 9.73 9.08 -10.12
CA GLU A 24 10.25 10.41 -10.44
C GLU A 24 9.48 11.51 -9.71
N ALA A 25 8.16 11.41 -9.63
CA ALA A 25 7.33 12.34 -8.85
C ALA A 25 7.60 12.25 -7.34
N GLY A 26 8.21 11.15 -6.88
CA GLY A 26 8.41 10.85 -5.47
C GLY A 26 7.13 10.41 -4.77
N PHE A 27 7.29 9.90 -3.54
CA PHE A 27 6.17 9.29 -2.82
C PHE A 27 5.67 10.17 -1.68
N ALA A 28 4.38 10.51 -1.72
CA ALA A 28 3.69 11.17 -0.61
C ALA A 28 3.24 10.19 0.50
N SER A 29 3.28 8.88 0.25
CA SER A 29 2.87 7.86 1.22
C SER A 29 3.42 6.47 0.90
N LYS A 30 3.40 5.57 1.89
CA LYS A 30 3.69 4.14 1.68
C LYS A 30 2.73 3.49 0.69
N ALA A 31 1.48 3.95 0.61
CA ALA A 31 0.50 3.44 -0.35
C ALA A 31 0.85 3.85 -1.80
N ALA A 32 1.38 5.05 -2.01
CA ALA A 32 1.90 5.45 -3.32
C ALA A 32 3.10 4.60 -3.74
N GLN A 33 4.07 4.42 -2.83
CA GLN A 33 5.21 3.53 -3.07
C GLN A 33 4.77 2.08 -3.38
N LYS A 34 3.78 1.56 -2.64
CA LYS A 34 3.22 0.21 -2.89
C LYS A 34 2.60 0.09 -4.28
N ARG A 35 1.88 1.11 -4.76
CA ARG A 35 1.28 1.11 -6.11
C ARG A 35 2.33 1.06 -7.22
N ALA A 36 3.42 1.83 -7.10
CA ALA A 36 4.53 1.76 -8.04
C ALA A 36 5.16 0.34 -8.06
N LEU A 37 5.42 -0.23 -6.87
CA LEU A 37 5.93 -1.60 -6.76
C LEU A 37 4.98 -2.65 -7.32
N GLU A 38 3.66 -2.44 -7.19
CA GLU A 38 2.63 -3.31 -7.76
C GLU A 38 2.61 -3.25 -9.29
N ASN A 39 2.75 -2.07 -9.87
CA ASN A 39 2.89 -1.91 -11.32
C ASN A 39 4.14 -2.65 -11.85
N LEU A 40 5.28 -2.56 -11.16
CA LEU A 40 6.49 -3.31 -11.52
C LEU A 40 6.29 -4.83 -11.44
N ASN A 41 5.60 -5.33 -10.39
CA ASN A 41 5.28 -6.75 -10.29
C ASN A 41 4.30 -7.21 -11.38
N ARG A 42 3.34 -6.38 -11.78
CA ARG A 42 2.42 -6.68 -12.90
C ARG A 42 3.16 -6.72 -14.24
N ALA A 43 4.05 -5.76 -14.49
CA ALA A 43 4.92 -5.77 -15.66
C ALA A 43 5.75 -7.05 -15.71
N TYR A 44 6.36 -7.43 -14.58
CA TYR A 44 7.08 -8.69 -14.44
C TYR A 44 6.19 -9.91 -14.74
N GLY A 45 4.96 -9.95 -14.23
CA GLY A 45 4.01 -11.03 -14.50
C GLY A 45 3.74 -11.21 -15.99
N TYR A 46 3.60 -10.12 -16.75
CA TYR A 46 3.45 -10.21 -18.21
C TYR A 46 4.71 -10.71 -18.91
N ILE A 47 5.90 -10.31 -18.48
CA ILE A 47 7.18 -10.83 -19.01
C ILE A 47 7.31 -12.32 -18.71
N HIS A 48 7.05 -12.71 -17.46
CA HIS A 48 7.05 -14.10 -17.01
C HIS A 48 6.10 -14.93 -17.88
N ASP A 49 4.88 -14.46 -18.12
CA ASP A 49 3.91 -15.16 -18.96
C ASP A 49 4.34 -15.23 -20.43
N LEU A 50 4.99 -14.20 -20.99
CA LEU A 50 5.50 -14.22 -22.36
C LEU A 50 6.64 -15.24 -22.50
N HIS A 51 7.55 -15.25 -21.53
CA HIS A 51 8.64 -16.23 -21.46
C HIS A 51 8.08 -17.65 -21.33
N HIS A 52 7.14 -17.87 -20.40
CA HIS A 52 6.50 -19.17 -20.20
C HIS A 52 5.67 -19.63 -21.42
N ASP A 53 4.94 -18.73 -22.09
CA ASP A 53 4.24 -19.05 -23.33
C ASP A 53 5.25 -19.49 -24.43
N GLY A 54 6.43 -18.85 -24.48
CA GLY A 54 7.54 -19.24 -25.36
C GLY A 54 8.08 -20.63 -25.03
N LEU A 55 8.32 -20.91 -23.74
CA LEU A 55 8.73 -22.24 -23.27
C LEU A 55 7.69 -23.31 -23.63
N CYS A 56 6.40 -23.05 -23.42
CA CYS A 56 5.34 -23.97 -23.77
C CYS A 56 5.30 -24.32 -25.26
N LYS A 57 5.55 -23.33 -26.13
CA LYS A 57 5.61 -23.55 -27.59
C LYS A 57 6.80 -24.42 -28.00
N ASN A 58 7.94 -24.21 -27.34
CA ASN A 58 9.20 -24.88 -27.65
C ASN A 58 9.43 -26.15 -26.82
N ALA A 59 8.52 -26.49 -25.92
CA ALA A 59 8.63 -27.66 -25.06
C ALA A 59 8.68 -28.94 -25.90
N PRO A 60 9.47 -29.95 -25.49
CA PRO A 60 9.53 -31.22 -26.18
C PRO A 60 8.13 -31.86 -26.24
N HIS A 61 7.89 -32.56 -27.35
CA HIS A 61 6.64 -33.28 -27.62
C HIS A 61 5.38 -32.42 -27.62
N ASN A 62 5.52 -31.10 -27.81
CA ASN A 62 4.38 -30.21 -27.92
C ASN A 62 3.52 -30.58 -29.14
N GLY A 63 2.24 -30.90 -28.91
CA GLY A 63 1.32 -31.35 -29.95
C GLY A 63 1.33 -32.86 -30.25
N ALA A 64 2.01 -33.67 -29.43
CA ALA A 64 1.94 -35.13 -29.54
C ALA A 64 0.51 -35.66 -29.30
N GLU A 65 0.05 -36.56 -30.17
CA GLU A 65 -1.28 -37.20 -30.08
C GLU A 65 -1.35 -38.28 -29.00
N GLN A 66 -0.23 -38.94 -28.71
CA GLN A 66 -0.10 -39.95 -27.65
C GLN A 66 1.12 -39.63 -26.80
N TRP A 67 0.99 -39.83 -25.50
CA TRP A 67 2.04 -39.54 -24.53
C TRP A 67 2.59 -40.82 -23.93
N THR A 68 3.91 -41.01 -24.03
CA THR A 68 4.62 -42.04 -23.27
C THR A 68 5.14 -41.49 -21.94
N GLN A 69 5.56 -42.38 -21.05
CA GLN A 69 6.13 -42.00 -19.77
C GLN A 69 7.46 -41.22 -19.95
N GLU A 70 8.29 -41.61 -20.91
CA GLU A 70 9.54 -40.92 -21.23
C GLU A 70 9.28 -39.50 -21.71
N MET A 71 8.26 -39.29 -22.55
CA MET A 71 7.88 -37.96 -23.03
C MET A 71 7.41 -37.04 -21.90
N HIS A 72 6.68 -37.58 -20.92
CA HIS A 72 6.32 -36.84 -19.71
C HIS A 72 7.55 -36.45 -18.90
N GLN A 73 8.52 -37.36 -18.76
CA GLN A 73 9.75 -37.09 -18.03
C GLN A 73 10.59 -36.01 -18.71
N GLU A 74 10.85 -36.13 -20.01
CA GLU A 74 11.62 -35.15 -20.78
C GLU A 74 10.99 -33.75 -20.74
N ARG A 75 9.66 -33.68 -20.81
CA ARG A 75 8.94 -32.41 -20.66
C ARG A 75 9.05 -31.84 -19.24
N GLY A 76 8.97 -32.68 -18.21
CA GLY A 76 9.15 -32.26 -16.83
C GLY A 76 10.55 -31.68 -16.59
N GLU A 77 11.59 -32.38 -17.07
CA GLU A 77 12.99 -31.94 -16.99
C GLU A 77 13.20 -30.60 -17.73
N PHE A 78 12.59 -30.44 -18.90
CA PHE A 78 12.63 -29.18 -19.65
C PHE A 78 12.07 -28.01 -18.83
N PHE A 79 10.89 -28.14 -18.21
CA PHE A 79 10.33 -27.06 -17.40
C PHE A 79 11.10 -26.82 -16.11
N ALA A 80 11.59 -27.87 -15.44
CA ALA A 80 12.40 -27.73 -14.24
C ALA A 80 13.72 -26.97 -14.51
N ALA A 81 14.34 -27.22 -15.67
CA ALA A 81 15.57 -26.51 -16.07
C ALA A 81 15.34 -25.04 -16.44
N ASN A 82 14.10 -24.66 -16.78
CA ASN A 82 13.73 -23.32 -17.23
C ASN A 82 12.79 -22.59 -16.25
N GLU A 83 12.72 -23.05 -15.00
CA GLU A 83 11.85 -22.47 -13.99
C GLU A 83 12.29 -21.06 -13.62
N THR A 84 11.36 -20.11 -13.69
CA THR A 84 11.55 -18.71 -13.32
C THR A 84 10.83 -18.39 -12.00
N PRO A 85 11.32 -17.45 -11.19
CA PRO A 85 10.65 -17.08 -9.95
C PRO A 85 9.26 -16.50 -10.17
N PHE A 86 8.36 -16.69 -9.21
CA PHE A 86 6.97 -16.20 -9.33
C PHE A 86 6.88 -14.68 -9.19
N ASP A 87 7.72 -14.08 -8.34
CA ASP A 87 7.72 -12.63 -8.11
C ASP A 87 9.06 -11.97 -8.45
N LEU A 88 9.01 -10.73 -8.92
CA LEU A 88 10.19 -9.93 -9.29
C LEU A 88 11.24 -9.86 -8.16
N HIS A 89 10.81 -9.76 -6.91
CA HIS A 89 11.72 -9.65 -5.76
C HIS A 89 12.53 -10.93 -5.47
N GLN A 90 12.15 -12.06 -6.07
CA GLN A 90 12.84 -13.33 -5.96
C GLN A 90 13.91 -13.50 -7.05
N VAL A 91 13.85 -12.69 -8.10
CA VAL A 91 14.82 -12.71 -9.20
C VAL A 91 16.21 -12.34 -8.70
N ARG A 92 17.19 -13.05 -9.24
CA ARG A 92 18.62 -12.94 -8.93
C ARG A 92 19.39 -13.12 -10.22
N GLU A 93 20.22 -12.14 -10.58
CA GLU A 93 21.02 -12.14 -11.82
C GLU A 93 21.81 -13.43 -12.00
N LYS A 94 22.65 -13.79 -11.02
CA LYS A 94 23.51 -14.98 -11.08
C LYS A 94 22.78 -16.30 -11.30
N LYS A 95 21.48 -16.37 -11.00
CA LYS A 95 20.68 -17.60 -11.09
C LYS A 95 19.76 -17.62 -12.30
N HIS A 96 19.20 -16.48 -12.68
CA HIS A 96 18.06 -16.43 -13.60
C HIS A 96 18.36 -15.67 -14.90
N ALA A 97 19.47 -14.95 -15.01
CA ALA A 97 19.77 -14.19 -16.23
C ALA A 97 19.80 -15.06 -17.49
N ALA A 98 20.46 -16.22 -17.40
CA ALA A 98 20.50 -17.18 -18.50
C ALA A 98 19.14 -17.79 -18.83
N ILE A 99 18.26 -17.96 -17.83
CA ILE A 99 16.93 -18.57 -18.00
C ILE A 99 16.00 -17.63 -18.76
N PHE A 100 16.03 -16.33 -18.45
CA PHE A 100 15.18 -15.33 -19.12
C PHE A 100 15.59 -15.03 -20.56
N GLY A 101 16.84 -15.30 -20.95
CA GLY A 101 17.33 -15.08 -22.31
C GLY A 101 17.10 -13.64 -22.77
N ASP A 102 16.42 -13.47 -23.90
CA ASP A 102 16.13 -12.17 -24.52
C ASP A 102 15.29 -11.23 -23.62
N PHE A 103 14.54 -11.79 -22.65
CA PHE A 103 13.77 -10.99 -21.69
C PHE A 103 14.62 -10.45 -20.53
N TRP A 104 15.87 -10.91 -20.38
CA TRP A 104 16.69 -10.58 -19.22
C TRP A 104 16.88 -9.07 -19.03
N GLN A 105 17.12 -8.32 -20.10
CA GLN A 105 17.32 -6.87 -20.00
C GLN A 105 16.10 -6.17 -19.39
N GLN A 106 14.89 -6.50 -19.86
CA GLN A 106 13.66 -5.93 -19.32
C GLN A 106 13.45 -6.31 -17.85
N VAL A 107 13.73 -7.56 -17.47
CA VAL A 107 13.65 -8.00 -16.07
C VAL A 107 14.66 -7.27 -15.19
N SER A 108 15.89 -7.09 -15.69
CA SER A 108 16.95 -6.34 -15.00
C SER A 108 16.55 -4.87 -14.79
N ASP A 109 15.95 -4.24 -15.78
CA ASP A 109 15.46 -2.86 -15.68
C ASP A 109 14.37 -2.74 -14.61
N LEU A 110 13.41 -3.69 -14.57
CA LEU A 110 12.40 -3.75 -13.50
C LEU A 110 13.01 -3.96 -12.11
N MET A 111 14.07 -4.77 -11.99
CA MET A 111 14.79 -4.95 -10.72
C MET A 111 15.42 -3.63 -10.26
N ASN A 112 16.07 -2.91 -11.18
CA ASN A 112 16.68 -1.61 -10.89
C ASN A 112 15.64 -0.57 -10.48
N LEU A 113 14.52 -0.47 -11.20
CA LEU A 113 13.40 0.42 -10.85
C LEU A 113 12.80 0.07 -9.50
N ARG A 114 12.70 -1.22 -9.16
CA ARG A 114 12.20 -1.66 -7.86
C ARG A 114 13.11 -1.20 -6.73
N ASP A 115 14.42 -1.33 -6.90
CA ASP A 115 15.39 -0.90 -5.89
C ASP A 115 15.42 0.62 -5.77
N LEU A 116 15.30 1.35 -6.89
CA LEU A 116 15.11 2.79 -6.90
C LEU A 116 13.83 3.19 -6.14
N ALA A 117 12.68 2.58 -6.46
CA ALA A 117 11.42 2.85 -5.78
C ALA A 117 11.48 2.62 -4.27
N LYS A 118 12.26 1.63 -3.82
CA LYS A 118 12.49 1.37 -2.40
C LYS A 118 13.40 2.39 -1.74
N ALA A 119 14.41 2.87 -2.47
CA ALA A 119 15.34 3.89 -2.01
C ALA A 119 14.70 5.30 -1.98
N THR A 120 13.71 5.57 -2.84
CA THR A 120 13.01 6.85 -2.90
C THR A 120 12.35 7.18 -1.55
N PRO A 121 12.70 8.33 -0.93
CA PRO A 121 12.13 8.73 0.35
C PRO A 121 10.65 9.05 0.22
N ILE A 122 9.91 8.81 1.30
CA ILE A 122 8.49 9.15 1.37
C ILE A 122 8.37 10.50 2.06
N ASN A 123 8.06 11.51 1.27
CA ASN A 123 7.83 12.87 1.73
C ASN A 123 6.34 13.03 1.98
N ALA A 124 5.87 12.56 3.14
CA ALA A 124 4.49 12.73 3.52
C ALA A 124 4.15 14.23 3.58
N PRO A 125 3.09 14.70 2.91
CA PRO A 125 2.66 16.08 3.04
C PRO A 125 2.31 16.32 4.51
N VAL A 126 3.05 17.23 5.12
CA VAL A 126 2.87 17.64 6.51
C VAL A 126 1.48 18.26 6.65
N LYS A 127 0.50 17.47 7.11
CA LYS A 127 -0.73 18.00 7.71
C LYS A 127 -0.59 17.91 9.24
N ASP A 128 0.43 18.57 9.79
CA ASP A 128 0.80 18.35 11.19
C ASP A 128 -0.09 19.09 12.19
N GLU A 129 -0.67 20.25 11.87
CA GLU A 129 -1.38 21.00 12.91
C GLU A 129 -2.67 20.30 13.37
N ALA A 130 -3.47 19.79 12.44
CA ALA A 130 -4.73 19.12 12.78
C ALA A 130 -4.49 17.77 13.48
N LYS A 131 -3.46 17.04 13.06
CA LYS A 131 -3.16 15.70 13.60
C LYS A 131 -2.45 15.78 14.95
N ALA A 132 -1.49 16.69 15.12
CA ALA A 132 -0.85 16.94 16.40
C ALA A 132 -1.90 17.40 17.44
N LYS A 133 -2.82 18.29 17.04
CA LYS A 133 -3.90 18.73 17.91
C LYS A 133 -4.87 17.60 18.26
N GLU A 134 -5.17 16.71 17.31
CA GLU A 134 -5.97 15.51 17.57
C GLU A 134 -5.28 14.56 18.58
N GLU A 135 -3.98 14.34 18.46
CA GLU A 135 -3.20 13.51 19.40
C GLU A 135 -3.14 14.15 20.79
N GLU A 136 -2.91 15.46 20.88
CA GLU A 136 -2.93 16.23 22.14
C GLU A 136 -4.28 16.09 22.87
N ILE A 137 -5.39 16.29 22.15
CA ILE A 137 -6.75 16.18 22.70
C ILE A 137 -6.99 14.76 23.22
N ARG A 138 -6.66 13.73 22.44
CA ARG A 138 -6.86 12.33 22.85
C ARG A 138 -6.01 11.98 24.07
N ALA A 139 -4.74 12.41 24.11
CA ALA A 139 -3.85 12.15 25.25
C ALA A 139 -4.41 12.77 26.54
N SER A 140 -4.92 14.00 26.48
CA SER A 140 -5.51 14.67 27.64
C SER A 140 -6.76 13.95 28.17
N VAL A 141 -7.60 13.41 27.27
CA VAL A 141 -8.79 12.63 27.66
C VAL A 141 -8.40 11.28 28.28
N VAL A 142 -7.40 10.59 27.73
CA VAL A 142 -6.87 9.33 28.30
C VAL A 142 -6.26 9.57 29.68
N MET A 143 -5.47 10.63 29.85
CA MET A 143 -4.89 10.99 31.15
C MET A 143 -6.00 11.23 32.19
N THR A 144 -7.09 11.89 31.80
CA THR A 144 -8.26 12.12 32.67
C THR A 144 -8.95 10.80 33.07
N LEU A 145 -9.02 9.82 32.16
CA LEU A 145 -9.53 8.47 32.47
C LEU A 145 -8.65 7.75 33.50
N GLU A 146 -7.34 7.81 33.31
CA GLU A 146 -6.36 7.15 34.18
C GLU A 146 -6.32 7.75 35.58
N GLU A 147 -6.31 9.09 35.69
CA GLU A 147 -6.34 9.82 36.96
C GLU A 147 -7.58 9.49 37.79
N ARG A 148 -8.75 9.38 37.14
CA ARG A 148 -10.01 9.05 37.81
C ARG A 148 -10.19 7.56 38.07
N LYS A 149 -9.32 6.70 37.51
CA LYS A 149 -9.43 5.22 37.54
C LYS A 149 -10.78 4.70 37.08
N GLU A 150 -11.43 5.42 36.16
CA GLU A 150 -12.75 5.06 35.66
C GLU A 150 -12.62 4.23 34.38
N ARG A 151 -13.41 3.15 34.28
CA ARG A 151 -13.50 2.37 33.03
C ARG A 151 -14.27 3.10 31.92
N PHE A 152 -14.99 4.16 32.30
CA PHE A 152 -15.92 4.89 31.45
C PHE A 152 -16.06 6.34 31.95
N LEU A 153 -15.85 7.31 31.05
CA LEU A 153 -16.19 8.71 31.29
C LEU A 153 -17.36 9.11 30.40
N HIS A 154 -18.40 9.65 31.02
CA HIS A 154 -19.54 10.21 30.31
C HIS A 154 -19.49 11.74 30.27
N ASN A 155 -19.76 12.31 29.11
CA ASN A 155 -19.94 13.75 28.90
C ASN A 155 -18.84 14.63 29.54
N LEU A 156 -17.57 14.23 29.37
CA LEU A 156 -16.46 15.08 29.78
C LEU A 156 -16.50 16.35 28.92
N ASP A 157 -16.68 17.51 29.54
CA ASP A 157 -16.62 18.79 28.86
C ASP A 157 -15.16 19.10 28.50
N VAL A 158 -14.91 19.21 27.19
CA VAL A 158 -13.60 19.52 26.61
C VAL A 158 -13.62 20.84 25.85
N ALA A 159 -14.59 21.72 26.13
CA ALA A 159 -14.77 22.98 25.42
C ALA A 159 -13.50 23.85 25.38
N ARG A 160 -12.70 23.81 26.45
CA ARG A 160 -11.42 24.54 26.53
C ARG A 160 -10.42 24.12 25.45
N MET A 161 -10.46 22.87 25.01
CA MET A 161 -9.58 22.34 23.95
C MET A 161 -10.02 22.78 22.55
N PHE A 162 -11.25 23.28 22.41
CA PHE A 162 -11.87 23.67 21.14
C PHE A 162 -12.29 25.14 21.13
N ASN A 163 -11.48 26.05 21.69
CA ASN A 163 -11.72 27.49 21.68
C ASN A 163 -13.08 27.94 22.29
N GLY A 164 -13.61 27.15 23.23
CA GLY A 164 -14.89 27.39 23.89
C GLY A 164 -16.11 26.80 23.16
N LEU A 165 -15.90 26.00 22.11
CA LEU A 165 -16.99 25.28 21.46
C LEU A 165 -17.61 24.27 22.44
N PRO A 166 -18.95 24.11 22.44
CA PRO A 166 -19.65 23.14 23.31
C PRO A 166 -19.41 21.71 22.83
N VAL A 167 -18.24 21.17 23.20
CA VAL A 167 -17.77 19.84 22.84
C VAL A 167 -17.69 18.99 24.09
N THR A 168 -18.38 17.86 24.07
CA THR A 168 -18.24 16.83 25.09
C THR A 168 -17.63 15.57 24.48
N VAL A 169 -16.91 14.81 25.29
CA VAL A 169 -16.35 13.52 24.92
C VAL A 169 -16.84 12.43 25.86
N THR A 170 -17.17 11.29 25.28
CA THR A 170 -17.44 10.05 26.01
C THR A 170 -16.35 9.05 25.65
N ALA A 171 -15.69 8.47 26.65
CA ALA A 171 -14.54 7.59 26.45
C ALA A 171 -14.73 6.25 27.17
N HIS A 172 -14.42 5.16 26.47
CA HIS A 172 -14.60 3.79 26.95
C HIS A 172 -13.35 2.95 26.70
N TYR A 173 -12.97 2.11 27.65
CA TYR A 173 -12.08 0.98 27.38
C TYR A 173 -12.83 -0.11 26.61
N VAL A 174 -12.26 -0.52 25.48
CA VAL A 174 -12.79 -1.58 24.61
C VAL A 174 -11.72 -2.64 24.45
N THR A 175 -12.08 -3.90 24.70
CA THR A 175 -11.21 -5.06 24.45
C THR A 175 -11.69 -5.77 23.19
N ASN A 176 -10.78 -6.01 22.24
CA ASN A 176 -11.11 -6.76 21.03
C ASN A 176 -11.07 -8.28 21.26
N GLU A 177 -11.45 -9.05 20.24
CA GLU A 177 -11.42 -10.52 20.25
C GLU A 177 -10.02 -11.12 20.46
N TYR A 178 -8.96 -10.34 20.18
CA TYR A 178 -7.56 -10.71 20.38
C TYR A 178 -7.00 -10.29 21.76
N GLY A 179 -7.86 -9.85 22.69
CA GLY A 179 -7.46 -9.45 24.05
C GLY A 179 -6.75 -8.10 24.15
N THR A 180 -6.60 -7.36 23.07
CA THR A 180 -6.01 -6.01 23.07
C THR A 180 -7.04 -5.01 23.59
N THR A 181 -6.68 -4.24 24.62
CA THR A 181 -7.54 -3.18 25.17
C THR A 181 -7.09 -1.81 24.68
N PHE A 182 -8.02 -1.00 24.18
CA PHE A 182 -7.78 0.37 23.73
C PHE A 182 -8.91 1.30 24.16
N VAL A 183 -8.65 2.61 24.21
CA VAL A 183 -9.65 3.62 24.54
C VAL A 183 -10.34 4.10 23.27
N ARG A 184 -11.67 4.02 23.24
CA ARG A 184 -12.49 4.58 22.17
C ARG A 184 -13.13 5.89 22.63
N HIS A 185 -12.97 6.93 21.82
CA HIS A 185 -13.52 8.26 22.06
C HIS A 185 -14.71 8.55 21.14
N PHE A 186 -15.79 9.09 21.70
CA PHE A 186 -16.96 9.59 20.98
C PHE A 186 -17.13 11.06 21.29
N PHE A 187 -16.94 11.92 20.28
CA PHE A 187 -17.04 13.36 20.42
C PHE A 187 -18.45 13.84 20.03
N TYR A 188 -18.98 14.77 20.81
CA TYR A 188 -20.28 15.36 20.59
C TYR A 188 -20.13 16.88 20.51
N PHE A 189 -20.65 17.48 19.44
CA PHE A 189 -20.75 18.92 19.29
C PHE A 189 -22.22 19.32 19.42
N ASN A 190 -22.54 20.20 20.38
CA ASN A 190 -23.93 20.53 20.72
C ASN A 190 -24.82 19.28 20.98
N GLY A 191 -24.27 18.27 21.66
CA GLY A 191 -24.97 17.02 21.96
C GLY A 191 -25.14 16.07 20.76
N LYS A 192 -24.63 16.40 19.57
CA LYS A 192 -24.68 15.53 18.38
C LYS A 192 -23.33 14.85 18.15
N LEU A 193 -23.35 13.53 17.96
CA LEU A 193 -22.16 12.76 17.63
C LEU A 193 -21.54 13.32 16.35
N THR A 194 -20.33 13.87 16.45
CA THR A 194 -19.67 14.62 15.38
C THR A 194 -18.22 14.16 15.27
N ARG A 195 -17.67 14.10 14.06
CA ARG A 195 -16.29 13.64 13.87
C ARG A 195 -15.32 14.69 14.41
N LEU A 196 -14.27 14.25 15.10
CA LEU A 196 -13.27 15.15 15.68
C LEU A 196 -12.65 16.10 14.64
N ALA A 197 -12.35 15.61 13.44
CA ALA A 197 -11.80 16.43 12.35
C ALA A 197 -12.73 17.60 11.95
N GLU A 198 -14.05 17.39 11.97
CA GLU A 198 -15.03 18.45 11.66
C GLU A 198 -15.04 19.51 12.77
N ILE A 199 -15.00 19.08 14.04
CA ILE A 199 -14.94 19.97 15.20
C ILE A 199 -13.64 20.80 15.17
N ILE A 200 -12.50 20.19 14.86
CA ILE A 200 -11.21 20.88 14.73
C ILE A 200 -11.26 21.92 13.61
N ALA A 201 -11.85 21.59 12.46
CA ALA A 201 -11.99 22.53 11.35
C ALA A 201 -12.85 23.74 11.73
N ILE A 202 -13.99 23.52 12.40
CA ILE A 202 -14.86 24.60 12.91
C ILE A 202 -14.10 25.47 13.93
N ALA A 203 -13.37 24.83 14.84
CA ALA A 203 -12.57 25.54 15.84
C ALA A 203 -11.46 26.39 15.21
N GLY A 204 -10.88 25.93 14.10
CA GLY A 204 -9.89 26.65 13.30
C GLY A 204 -10.48 27.90 12.64
N ILE A 205 -11.59 27.76 11.92
CA ILE A 205 -12.29 28.88 11.26
C ILE A 205 -12.64 29.98 12.28
N LEU A 206 -13.22 29.62 13.43
CA LEU A 206 -13.57 30.58 14.47
C LEU A 206 -12.35 31.28 15.09
N LYS A 207 -11.19 30.61 15.11
CA LYS A 207 -9.94 31.21 15.58
C LYS A 207 -9.45 32.23 14.55
N ASP A 208 -9.45 31.88 13.27
CA ASP A 208 -9.01 32.77 12.19
C ASP A 208 -9.91 34.01 12.06
N GLU A 209 -11.22 33.86 12.23
CA GLU A 209 -12.18 34.97 12.32
C GLU A 209 -11.89 35.90 13.50
N ARG A 210 -11.58 35.35 14.68
CA ARG A 210 -11.20 36.16 15.88
C ARG A 210 -9.86 36.88 15.71
N GLU A 211 -8.93 36.28 14.97
CA GLU A 211 -7.61 36.84 14.69
C GLU A 211 -7.60 37.78 13.47
N GLY A 212 -8.74 37.98 12.80
CA GLY A 212 -8.88 38.87 11.65
C GLY A 212 -8.12 38.40 10.41
N LYS A 213 -7.90 37.09 10.28
CA LYS A 213 -7.17 36.45 9.17
C LYS A 213 -8.09 35.89 8.07
N ALA A 214 -9.40 36.11 8.19
CA ALA A 214 -10.43 35.68 7.24
C ALA A 214 -10.79 36.78 6.24
#